data_AF-A0A848S8D5-F1
#
_entry.id   AF-A0A848S8D5-F1
#
_cell.length_a   1.000
_cell.length_b   1.000
_cell.length_c   1.000
_cell.angle_alpha   90.00
_cell.angle_beta   90.00
_cell.angle_gamma   90.00
#
_symmetry.space_group_name_H-M   'P 1'
#
loop_
_entity.id
_entity.type
_entity.pdbx_description
1 polymer ?
#
loop_
_entity_poly.entity_id
_entity_poly.type
_entity_poly.pdbx_seq_one_letter_code
_entity_poly.pdbx_strand_id
1 'polypeptide(L)'
;MKKLLIILIISLFTLIETNAQVEYKIVTSVESIVPNGLGRSRIISVNENKDYKEFTSTQTEEDNTRNKSKRDEIRVKEFDETKLLNFYNLGGIRFQNIAANDAIITSKINTMIEEGWELAFVASAVESEGGKGDGQGIFITRYIFKRNK
;
A
#
# COMPACT_ATOMS: atom_id res chain seq x y z
N MET A 1 -15.42 -13.13 51.96
CA MET A 1 -16.13 -12.41 50.87
C MET A 1 -15.19 -11.67 49.93
N LYS A 2 -14.33 -10.74 50.41
CA LYS A 2 -13.39 -10.00 49.54
C LYS A 2 -12.46 -10.87 48.68
N LYS A 3 -11.93 -11.98 49.22
CA LYS A 3 -11.08 -12.92 48.47
C LYS A 3 -11.82 -13.62 47.31
N LEU A 4 -13.11 -13.92 47.50
CA LEU A 4 -13.96 -14.53 46.46
C LEU A 4 -14.23 -13.54 45.32
N LEU A 5 -14.46 -12.27 45.67
CA LEU A 5 -14.66 -11.19 44.70
C LEU A 5 -13.40 -10.99 43.83
N ILE A 6 -12.20 -11.04 44.44
CA ILE A 6 -10.92 -10.92 43.72
C ILE A 6 -10.72 -12.08 42.75
N ILE A 7 -11.01 -13.31 43.18
CA ILE A 7 -10.90 -14.51 42.32
C ILE A 7 -11.89 -14.42 41.15
N LEU A 8 -13.11 -13.94 41.40
CA LEU A 8 -14.12 -13.73 40.35
C LEU A 8 -13.68 -12.67 39.35
N ILE A 9 -13.10 -11.56 39.81
CA ILE A 9 -12.57 -10.50 38.93
C ILE A 9 -11.42 -11.05 38.06
N ILE A 10 -10.47 -11.80 38.64
CA ILE A 10 -9.37 -12.40 37.89
C ILE A 10 -9.89 -13.41 36.84
N SER A 11 -10.88 -14.21 37.21
CA SER A 11 -11.56 -15.15 36.30
C SER A 11 -12.29 -14.46 35.14
N LEU A 12 -12.83 -13.26 35.35
CA LEU A 12 -13.44 -12.46 34.28
C LEU A 12 -12.40 -11.91 33.30
N PHE A 13 -11.18 -11.59 33.76
CA PHE A 13 -10.09 -11.13 32.89
C PHE A 13 -9.51 -12.25 32.01
N THR A 14 -9.55 -13.51 32.46
CA THR A 14 -9.05 -14.66 31.67
C THR A 14 -9.95 -15.04 30.49
N LEU A 15 -11.16 -14.50 30.42
CA LEU A 15 -12.10 -14.72 29.31
C LEU A 15 -11.95 -13.69 28.18
N ILE A 16 -11.07 -12.69 28.35
CA ILE A 16 -10.73 -11.73 27.30
C ILE A 16 -9.73 -12.41 26.37
N GLU A 17 -10.19 -13.28 25.50
CA GLU A 17 -9.39 -13.74 24.37
C GLU A 17 -9.14 -12.56 23.43
N THR A 18 -8.00 -11.90 23.55
CA THR A 18 -7.55 -10.89 22.59
C THR A 18 -6.97 -11.60 21.36
N ASN A 19 -7.83 -12.22 20.56
CA ASN A 19 -7.47 -12.61 19.20
C ASN A 19 -7.48 -11.34 18.34
N ALA A 20 -6.42 -10.53 18.45
CA ALA A 20 -6.25 -9.35 17.60
C ALA A 20 -5.99 -9.84 16.17
N GLN A 21 -7.05 -9.92 15.37
CA GLN A 21 -6.92 -10.19 13.95
C GLN A 21 -6.25 -8.96 13.32
N VAL A 22 -5.05 -9.10 12.78
CA VAL A 22 -4.35 -7.97 12.13
C VAL A 22 -4.81 -7.88 10.69
N GLU A 23 -5.17 -6.67 10.25
CA GLU A 23 -5.38 -6.36 8.84
C GLU A 23 -4.29 -5.45 8.30
N TYR A 24 -4.06 -5.53 6.98
CA TYR A 24 -3.02 -4.79 6.28
C TYR A 24 -3.61 -3.91 5.18
N LYS A 25 -2.99 -2.75 4.96
CA LYS A 25 -3.30 -1.84 3.85
C LYS A 25 -2.02 -1.37 3.18
N ILE A 26 -2.06 -1.23 1.87
CA ILE A 26 -0.93 -0.73 1.07
C ILE A 26 -1.29 0.66 0.55
N VAL A 27 -0.41 1.63 0.80
CA VAL A 27 -0.40 2.93 0.13
C VAL A 27 0.83 2.96 -0.77
N THR A 28 0.66 3.35 -2.03
CA THR A 28 1.76 3.34 -3.02
C THR A 28 2.03 4.74 -3.52
N SER A 29 3.27 5.22 -3.47
CA SER A 29 3.71 6.36 -4.30
C SER A 29 4.40 5.86 -5.55
N VAL A 30 4.09 6.49 -6.68
CA VAL A 30 4.77 6.34 -7.97
C VAL A 30 5.26 7.71 -8.37
N GLU A 31 6.57 7.86 -8.53
CA GLU A 31 7.22 9.13 -8.86
C GLU A 31 8.00 8.96 -10.15
N SER A 32 7.65 9.79 -11.13
CA SER A 32 8.16 9.68 -12.48
C SER A 32 9.49 10.40 -12.62
N ILE A 33 10.44 9.71 -13.25
CA ILE A 33 11.75 10.24 -13.63
C ILE A 33 11.85 10.48 -15.14
N VAL A 34 10.70 10.67 -15.80
CA VAL A 34 10.63 10.96 -17.24
C VAL A 34 11.26 12.33 -17.53
N PRO A 35 12.26 12.42 -18.43
CA PRO A 35 12.81 13.66 -18.94
C PRO A 35 11.72 14.55 -19.50
N ASN A 36 11.93 15.86 -19.45
CA ASN A 36 10.95 16.89 -19.86
C ASN A 36 9.72 17.01 -18.94
N GLY A 37 9.62 16.22 -17.87
CA GLY A 37 8.61 16.40 -16.83
C GLY A 37 7.18 16.05 -17.27
N LEU A 38 7.02 15.20 -18.30
CA LEU A 38 5.72 14.71 -18.78
C LEU A 38 5.16 13.54 -17.95
N GLY A 39 5.90 13.14 -16.91
CA GLY A 39 5.51 12.09 -15.97
C GLY A 39 4.21 12.36 -15.22
N ARG A 40 3.62 11.30 -14.65
CA ARG A 40 2.39 11.36 -13.86
C ARG A 40 2.63 10.75 -12.48
N SER A 41 3.32 11.50 -11.64
CA SER A 41 3.61 11.07 -10.26
C SER A 41 2.35 11.11 -9.40
N ARG A 42 2.07 10.06 -8.61
CA ARG A 42 0.84 9.87 -7.81
C ARG A 42 1.08 9.12 -6.52
N ILE A 43 0.24 9.37 -5.51
CA ILE A 43 -0.04 8.40 -4.43
C ILE A 43 -1.37 7.71 -4.76
N ILE A 44 -1.41 6.39 -4.60
CA ILE A 44 -2.58 5.54 -4.79
C ILE A 44 -2.90 4.82 -3.48
N SER A 45 -4.18 4.87 -3.08
CA SER A 45 -4.72 4.15 -1.92
C SER A 45 -6.06 3.53 -2.30
N VAL A 46 -6.19 2.22 -2.15
CA VAL A 46 -7.43 1.49 -2.49
C VAL A 46 -8.44 1.56 -1.35
N ASN A 47 -9.73 1.69 -1.69
CA ASN A 47 -10.84 1.77 -0.74
C ASN A 47 -11.81 0.58 -0.84
N GLU A 48 -11.66 -0.28 -1.85
CA GLU A 48 -12.43 -1.53 -2.00
C GLU A 48 -11.61 -2.78 -1.59
N ASN A 49 -12.31 -3.84 -1.16
CA ASN A 49 -11.70 -5.14 -0.89
C ASN A 49 -11.85 -6.08 -2.10
N LYS A 50 -10.79 -6.81 -2.44
CA LYS A 50 -10.79 -7.86 -3.48
C LYS A 50 -10.27 -9.16 -2.88
N ASP A 51 -10.98 -10.27 -3.10
CA ASP A 51 -10.50 -11.60 -2.68
C ASP A 51 -9.65 -12.22 -3.78
N TYR A 52 -8.38 -12.50 -3.47
CA TYR A 52 -7.47 -13.15 -4.41
C TYR A 52 -7.95 -14.54 -4.86
N LYS A 53 -8.79 -15.22 -4.06
CA LYS A 53 -9.33 -16.55 -4.38
C LYS A 53 -10.20 -16.54 -5.63
N GLU A 54 -10.92 -15.45 -5.90
CA GLU A 54 -11.73 -15.30 -7.12
C GLU A 54 -10.88 -15.31 -8.40
N PHE A 55 -9.58 -15.01 -8.27
CA PHE A 55 -8.65 -14.89 -9.38
C PHE A 55 -7.53 -15.95 -9.34
N THR A 56 -7.63 -16.93 -8.43
CA THR A 56 -6.62 -17.98 -8.24
C THR A 56 -7.16 -19.33 -8.69
N SER A 57 -6.35 -20.10 -9.43
CA SER A 57 -6.65 -21.50 -9.75
C SER A 57 -5.52 -22.38 -9.21
N THR A 58 -5.86 -23.43 -8.47
CA THR A 58 -4.91 -24.46 -8.08
C THR A 58 -4.56 -25.30 -9.31
N GLN A 59 -3.31 -25.71 -9.44
CA GLN A 59 -2.87 -26.62 -10.51
C GLN A 59 -2.61 -27.99 -9.89
N THR A 60 -3.22 -29.03 -10.45
CA THR A 60 -3.06 -30.43 -10.03
C THR A 60 -2.69 -31.30 -11.23
N GLU A 61 -2.40 -32.58 -10.99
CA GLU A 61 -2.20 -33.54 -12.08
C GLU A 61 -3.48 -33.74 -12.91
N GLU A 62 -4.65 -33.64 -12.27
CA GLU A 62 -5.96 -33.84 -12.88
C GLU A 62 -6.51 -32.56 -13.56
N ASP A 63 -6.16 -31.38 -13.05
CA ASP A 63 -6.53 -30.08 -13.64
C ASP A 63 -5.34 -29.12 -13.62
N ASN A 64 -4.72 -28.97 -14.79
CA ASN A 64 -3.62 -28.06 -15.08
C ASN A 64 -4.03 -26.99 -16.11
N THR A 65 -5.33 -26.71 -16.20
CA THR A 65 -5.81 -25.72 -17.15
C THR A 65 -5.51 -24.31 -16.66
N ARG A 66 -5.25 -23.41 -17.62
CA ARG A 66 -4.96 -22.00 -17.33
C ARG A 66 -6.17 -21.32 -16.66
N ASN A 67 -5.90 -20.49 -15.67
CA ASN A 67 -6.89 -19.60 -15.05
C ASN A 67 -7.65 -18.76 -16.10
N LYS A 68 -8.98 -18.81 -16.06
CA LYS A 68 -9.88 -18.10 -17.00
C LYS A 68 -10.57 -16.86 -16.40
N SER A 69 -10.25 -16.48 -15.17
CA SER A 69 -10.80 -15.27 -14.56
C SER A 69 -10.47 -14.04 -15.42
N LYS A 70 -11.39 -13.08 -15.48
CA LYS A 70 -11.25 -11.95 -16.40
C LYS A 70 -10.48 -10.82 -15.73
N ARG A 71 -9.54 -10.24 -16.48
CA ARG A 71 -8.66 -9.17 -15.98
C ARG A 71 -9.39 -7.86 -15.70
N ASP A 72 -10.51 -7.61 -16.38
CA ASP A 72 -11.35 -6.44 -16.14
C ASP A 72 -12.06 -6.50 -14.79
N GLU A 73 -12.39 -7.69 -14.29
CA GLU A 73 -12.98 -7.91 -12.97
C GLU A 73 -11.98 -7.67 -11.81
N ILE A 74 -10.67 -7.79 -12.09
CA ILE A 74 -9.57 -7.46 -11.16
C ILE A 74 -9.45 -5.94 -10.98
N ARG A 75 -9.82 -5.13 -11.99
CA ARG A 75 -9.61 -3.68 -11.94
C ARG A 75 -10.44 -3.05 -10.82
N VAL A 76 -9.75 -2.35 -9.94
CA VAL A 76 -10.33 -1.53 -8.87
C VAL A 76 -10.79 -0.19 -9.45
N LYS A 77 -12.03 0.21 -9.17
CA LYS A 77 -12.55 1.52 -9.59
C LYS A 77 -12.59 2.51 -8.43
N GLU A 78 -12.67 2.02 -7.19
CA GLU A 78 -12.73 2.85 -6.00
C GLU A 78 -11.35 2.94 -5.33
N PHE A 79 -10.57 3.94 -5.75
CA PHE A 79 -9.29 4.27 -5.14
C PHE A 79 -9.07 5.79 -5.13
N ASP A 80 -8.33 6.25 -4.12
CA ASP A 80 -7.88 7.64 -4.04
C ASP A 80 -6.60 7.82 -4.84
N GLU A 81 -6.57 8.89 -5.65
CA GLU A 81 -5.40 9.34 -6.40
C GLU A 81 -5.00 10.74 -5.91
N THR A 82 -3.83 10.86 -5.28
CA THR A 82 -3.25 12.15 -4.89
C THR A 82 -2.13 12.52 -5.86
N LYS A 83 -2.14 13.76 -6.37
CA LYS A 83 -1.11 14.24 -7.31
C LYS A 83 0.21 14.50 -6.60
N LEU A 84 1.30 14.06 -7.23
CA LEU A 84 2.67 14.42 -6.89
C LEU A 84 3.33 15.14 -8.07
N LEU A 85 4.44 15.82 -7.79
CA LEU A 85 5.29 16.48 -8.77
C LEU A 85 6.36 15.51 -9.31
N ASN A 86 6.77 15.70 -10.56
CA ASN A 86 7.84 14.89 -11.16
C ASN A 86 9.21 15.30 -10.64
N PHE A 87 10.13 14.34 -10.52
CA PHE A 87 11.49 14.63 -10.05
C PHE A 87 12.34 15.37 -11.07
N TYR A 88 12.04 15.23 -12.37
CA TYR A 88 12.83 15.80 -13.45
C TYR A 88 12.03 16.76 -14.33
N ASN A 89 12.73 17.71 -14.93
CA ASN A 89 12.28 18.46 -16.10
C ASN A 89 13.45 18.60 -17.10
N LEU A 90 13.29 19.45 -18.13
CA LEU A 90 14.34 19.73 -19.13
C LEU A 90 15.68 20.22 -18.52
N GLY A 91 15.66 20.82 -17.33
CA GLY A 91 16.83 21.36 -16.66
C GLY A 91 17.46 20.44 -15.61
N GLY A 92 16.95 19.21 -15.45
CA GLY A 92 17.44 18.22 -14.49
C GLY A 92 16.52 18.04 -13.27
N ILE A 93 17.12 17.66 -12.14
CA ILE A 93 16.40 17.31 -10.90
C ILE A 93 15.76 18.55 -10.27
N ARG A 94 14.52 18.39 -9.81
CA ARG A 94 13.73 19.41 -9.13
C ARG A 94 13.61 19.11 -7.64
N PHE A 95 14.62 19.48 -6.86
CA PHE A 95 14.63 19.22 -5.41
C PHE A 95 13.43 19.82 -4.64
N GLN A 96 12.92 20.97 -5.08
CA GLN A 96 11.69 21.55 -4.52
C GLN A 96 10.46 20.65 -4.74
N ASN A 97 10.41 19.93 -5.87
CA ASN A 97 9.34 18.98 -6.14
C ASN A 97 9.43 17.79 -5.20
N ILE A 98 10.65 17.31 -4.92
CA ILE A 98 10.91 16.24 -3.94
C ILE A 98 10.41 16.68 -2.56
N ALA A 99 10.84 17.85 -2.08
CA ALA A 99 10.41 18.37 -0.78
C ALA A 99 8.89 18.56 -0.67
N ALA A 100 8.23 19.00 -1.76
CA ALA A 100 6.78 19.12 -1.80
C ALA A 100 6.09 17.75 -1.76
N ASN A 101 6.63 16.75 -2.48
CA ASN A 101 6.12 15.38 -2.43
C ASN A 101 6.28 14.78 -1.03
N ASP A 102 7.42 14.98 -0.39
CA ASP A 102 7.70 14.50 0.97
C ASP A 102 6.69 15.07 1.97
N ALA A 103 6.32 16.35 1.85
CA ALA A 103 5.29 16.96 2.68
C ALA A 103 3.91 16.31 2.48
N ILE A 104 3.52 16.02 1.23
CA ILE A 104 2.25 15.35 0.90
C ILE A 104 2.25 13.90 1.39
N ILE A 105 3.33 13.16 1.20
CA ILE A 105 3.50 11.78 1.67
C ILE A 105 3.44 11.74 3.20
N THR A 106 4.14 12.66 3.87
CA THR A 106 4.11 12.80 5.33
C THR A 106 2.69 13.05 5.82
N SER A 107 1.94 13.95 5.18
CA SER A 107 0.53 14.18 5.51
C SER A 107 -0.29 12.91 5.40
N LYS A 108 -0.10 12.10 4.34
CA LYS A 108 -0.83 10.83 4.17
C LYS A 108 -0.45 9.81 5.25
N ILE A 109 0.83 9.67 5.58
CA ILE A 109 1.30 8.77 6.64
C ILE A 109 0.71 9.18 7.99
N ASN A 110 0.73 10.46 8.33
CA ASN A 110 0.15 10.96 9.58
C ASN A 110 -1.36 10.69 9.65
N THR A 111 -2.12 10.92 8.57
CA THR A 111 -3.54 10.57 8.52
C THR A 111 -3.77 9.07 8.74
N MET A 112 -2.96 8.20 8.15
CA MET A 112 -3.05 6.76 8.40
C MET A 112 -2.83 6.43 9.89
N ILE A 113 -1.85 7.07 10.54
CA ILE A 113 -1.59 6.91 11.97
C ILE A 113 -2.76 7.39 12.83
N GLU A 114 -3.34 8.54 12.51
CA GLU A 114 -4.53 9.09 13.18
C GLU A 114 -5.75 8.16 13.04
N GLU A 115 -5.87 7.47 11.90
CA GLU A 115 -6.90 6.45 11.63
C GLU A 115 -6.60 5.08 12.30
N GLY A 116 -5.55 5.00 13.13
CA GLY A 116 -5.18 3.82 13.91
C GLY A 116 -4.31 2.82 13.15
N TRP A 117 -3.75 3.19 11.99
CA TRP A 117 -2.81 2.35 11.27
C TRP A 117 -1.37 2.55 11.74
N GLU A 118 -0.64 1.45 11.93
CA GLU A 118 0.79 1.44 12.17
C GLU A 118 1.54 1.23 10.86
N LEU A 119 2.54 2.07 10.57
CA LEU A 119 3.44 1.84 9.45
C LEU A 119 4.36 0.65 9.78
N ALA A 120 4.11 -0.49 9.14
CA ALA A 120 4.82 -1.73 9.44
C ALA A 120 6.07 -1.90 8.58
N PHE A 121 5.97 -1.61 7.28
CA PHE A 121 7.08 -1.78 6.34
C PHE A 121 7.06 -0.71 5.25
N VAL A 122 8.25 -0.38 4.74
CA VAL A 122 8.44 0.46 3.56
C VAL A 122 9.31 -0.31 2.57
N ALA A 123 8.84 -0.43 1.33
CA ALA A 123 9.58 -1.09 0.26
C ALA A 123 9.60 -0.20 -0.98
N SER A 124 10.80 0.23 -1.39
CA SER A 124 11.00 1.00 -2.61
C SER A 124 11.63 0.14 -3.70
N ALA A 125 11.23 0.38 -4.94
CA ALA A 125 11.83 -0.18 -6.14
C ALA A 125 11.97 0.90 -7.21
N VAL A 126 12.88 0.67 -8.14
CA VAL A 126 13.13 1.53 -9.28
C VAL A 126 13.08 0.70 -10.54
N GLU A 127 12.33 1.18 -11.52
CA GLU A 127 12.53 0.80 -12.91
C GLU A 127 13.44 1.86 -13.52
N SER A 128 14.71 1.49 -13.72
CA SER A 128 15.76 2.34 -14.26
C SER A 128 15.99 2.00 -15.73
N GLU A 129 16.26 3.04 -16.52
CA GLU A 129 16.78 2.97 -17.88
C GLU A 129 17.91 1.93 -18.00
N GLY A 130 17.68 0.90 -18.81
CA GLY A 130 18.63 -0.20 -19.03
C GLY A 130 19.17 -0.29 -20.46
N GLY A 131 18.75 0.59 -21.38
CA GLY A 131 19.06 0.47 -22.81
C GLY A 131 19.09 1.78 -23.57
N LYS A 132 19.77 1.79 -24.73
CA LYS A 132 19.86 2.97 -25.60
C LYS A 132 18.47 3.33 -26.16
N GLY A 133 17.93 4.47 -25.75
CA GLY A 133 16.74 5.08 -26.36
C GLY A 133 15.48 5.03 -25.51
N ASP A 134 15.50 4.42 -24.33
CA ASP A 134 14.38 4.47 -23.38
C ASP A 134 14.63 5.54 -22.31
N GLY A 135 14.08 6.74 -22.53
CA GLY A 135 14.17 7.85 -21.58
C GLY A 135 13.04 7.82 -20.56
N GLN A 136 12.60 6.66 -20.08
CA GLN A 136 11.53 6.58 -19.09
C GLN A 136 11.97 5.79 -17.87
N GLY A 137 11.38 6.14 -16.74
CA GLY A 137 11.58 5.39 -15.51
C GLY A 137 10.62 5.83 -14.43
N ILE A 138 10.50 4.98 -13.42
CA ILE A 138 9.64 5.21 -12.27
C ILE A 138 10.36 4.81 -10.97
N PHE A 139 10.13 5.61 -9.95
CA PHE A 139 10.37 5.25 -8.56
C PHE A 139 9.03 4.82 -7.95
N ILE A 140 8.96 3.63 -7.38
CA ILE A 140 7.75 3.14 -6.71
C ILE A 140 8.07 2.84 -5.26
N THR A 141 7.29 3.38 -4.33
CA THR A 141 7.39 3.07 -2.91
C THR A 141 6.06 2.56 -2.40
N ARG A 142 6.09 1.41 -1.72
CA ARG A 142 4.94 0.82 -1.02
C ARG A 142 5.12 1.01 0.47
N TYR A 143 4.21 1.75 1.06
CA TYR A 143 4.03 1.90 2.50
C TYR A 143 2.99 0.86 2.93
N ILE A 144 3.43 -0.13 3.71
CA ILE A 144 2.59 -1.22 4.18
C ILE A 144 2.22 -0.92 5.62
N PHE A 145 0.93 -0.67 5.83
CA PHE A 145 0.33 -0.40 7.11
C PHE A 145 -0.33 -1.66 7.66
N LYS A 146 -0.39 -1.77 8.99
CA LYS A 146 -1.16 -2.79 9.70
C LYS A 146 -1.99 -2.16 10.81
N ARG A 147 -3.10 -2.77 11.19
CA ARG A 147 -3.82 -2.44 12.43
C ARG A 147 -4.56 -3.65 12.97
N ASN A 148 -4.94 -3.59 14.23
CA ASN A 148 -5.87 -4.57 14.79
C ASN A 148 -7.26 -4.31 14.18
N LYS A 149 -7.88 -5.38 13.70
CA LYS A 149 -9.24 -5.42 13.17
C LYS A 149 -10.27 -5.45 14.28
#